data_AF-A0A970JYP7-F1
#
_entry.id   AF-A0A970JYP7-F1
#
_cell.length_a   1.000
_cell.length_b   1.000
_cell.length_c   1.000
_cell.angle_alpha   90.00
_cell.angle_beta   90.00
_cell.angle_gamma   90.00
#
_symmetry.space_group_name_H-M   'P 1'
#
loop_
_entity.id
_entity.type
_entity.pdbx_description
1 polymer ?
#
loop_
_entity_poly.entity_id
_entity_poly.type
_entity_poly.pdbx_seq_one_letter_code
_entity_poly.pdbx_strand_id
1 'polypeptide(L)'
;MFIPGFRSRNKGKMVIAAIYYLVALLLGLIDVSFSLFTFSIPFIVFSFLDLIKKKNKKSLYILIVSILVFLGSLSVNSDQGKNIALNDPAPASTAEFSERNTDISEKEIEETEDTGGESLQDDYSIKEQNSENNSNSSTGNQVNGTHPTGQKLKVHFIDVGQADSILIIQNNSTMLIDAGNNADSDLVTQYIKSKGITKLDYVIGTHPHEDHIGGLDAVINNFDIGTVIMPKVAANTRTFEDVVNAIKNKDLKVTAPVPLDEYDLGDAKFVILAPNSDNYEDLNDYSIVVKLTFGNNSFIFTGDAEAVSENEILSKGYNIKADVLKVGHHGSRSSTTENFLRKISPDYAVISVGKDNNYGHPSQEVLNLLKKENISVYRTDERGTIIAISDGNKLSFEFDRDTDIHGGMPVPKPKATPASSPVTTPTPVTTPKPSSSTPKPSPATTPKPAPSSTPSAASDSVIIEKVDLAGEVVTLKNTSSRDVSLAGWKLVSVEGNQVYYFPDDCIIKGGSRLTIASGNASGDIKWTKRNIWNNKGDTAELYDNNGKLVSRK
;
A
#
# COMPACT_ATOMS: atom_id res chain seq x y z
N MET A 1 -18.21 16.71 -10.88
CA MET A 1 -18.04 17.48 -12.14
C MET A 1 -17.29 18.78 -11.84
N PHE A 2 -16.16 19.07 -12.48
CA PHE A 2 -15.27 20.20 -12.13
C PHE A 2 -15.37 21.36 -13.13
N ILE A 3 -15.78 22.57 -12.68
CA ILE A 3 -15.95 23.76 -13.51
C ILE A 3 -14.58 24.45 -13.76
N PRO A 4 -14.12 24.63 -15.02
CA PRO A 4 -12.88 25.33 -15.33
C PRO A 4 -12.88 26.79 -14.87
N GLY A 5 -11.72 27.38 -14.61
CA GLY A 5 -11.59 28.76 -14.12
C GLY A 5 -11.61 28.88 -12.58
N PHE A 6 -12.36 28.04 -11.87
CA PHE A 6 -12.34 27.96 -10.40
C PHE A 6 -11.15 27.16 -9.83
N ARG A 7 -10.26 26.67 -10.69
CA ARG A 7 -9.03 25.95 -10.30
C ARG A 7 -7.86 26.86 -9.88
N SER A 8 -7.99 28.19 -9.97
CA SER A 8 -6.90 29.13 -9.66
C SER A 8 -7.10 29.78 -8.28
N ARG A 9 -6.07 29.82 -7.41
CA ARG A 9 -6.06 30.64 -6.16
C ARG A 9 -5.86 32.15 -6.41
N ASN A 10 -5.77 32.58 -7.67
CA ASN A 10 -5.68 34.00 -8.01
C ASN A 10 -7.07 34.64 -7.91
N LYS A 11 -7.27 35.50 -6.91
CA LYS A 11 -8.55 36.16 -6.62
C LYS A 11 -9.15 36.87 -7.84
N GLY A 12 -8.32 37.50 -8.69
CA GLY A 12 -8.81 38.15 -9.91
C GLY A 12 -9.38 37.17 -10.93
N LYS A 13 -8.72 36.01 -11.12
CA LYS A 13 -9.21 34.96 -12.02
C LYS A 13 -10.48 34.29 -11.51
N MET A 14 -10.60 34.12 -10.20
CA MET A 14 -11.82 33.59 -9.57
C MET A 14 -12.99 34.55 -9.72
N VAL A 15 -12.77 35.85 -9.54
CA VAL A 15 -13.81 36.87 -9.73
C VAL A 15 -14.27 36.93 -11.19
N ILE A 16 -13.34 36.88 -12.14
CA ILE A 16 -13.67 36.84 -13.58
C ILE A 16 -14.46 35.57 -13.93
N ALA A 17 -14.04 34.40 -13.42
CA ALA A 17 -14.78 33.15 -13.64
C ALA A 17 -16.18 33.21 -13.00
N ALA A 18 -16.30 33.72 -11.78
CA ALA A 18 -17.58 33.86 -11.10
C ALA A 18 -18.54 34.78 -11.85
N ILE A 19 -18.07 35.95 -12.32
CA ILE A 19 -18.88 36.87 -13.13
C ILE A 19 -19.30 36.20 -14.43
N TYR A 20 -18.37 35.52 -15.11
CA TYR A 20 -18.65 34.84 -16.37
C TYR A 20 -19.74 33.77 -16.23
N TYR A 21 -19.64 32.91 -15.21
CA TYR A 21 -20.62 31.85 -14.97
C TYR A 21 -21.96 32.38 -14.45
N LEU A 22 -21.96 33.49 -13.71
CA LEU A 22 -23.19 34.18 -13.32
C LEU A 22 -23.92 34.75 -14.54
N VAL A 23 -23.19 35.37 -15.47
CA VAL A 23 -23.74 35.90 -16.73
C VAL A 23 -24.24 34.75 -17.63
N ALA A 24 -23.49 33.66 -17.75
CA ALA A 24 -23.92 32.48 -18.50
C ALA A 24 -25.19 31.85 -17.91
N LEU A 25 -25.31 31.78 -16.57
CA LEU A 25 -26.50 31.31 -15.89
C LEU A 25 -27.70 32.24 -16.11
N LEU A 26 -27.49 33.56 -16.04
CA LEU A 26 -28.54 34.56 -16.29
C LEU A 26 -29.03 34.56 -17.75
N LEU A 27 -28.13 34.39 -18.72
CA LEU A 27 -28.48 34.27 -20.13
C LEU A 27 -29.14 32.92 -20.44
N GLY A 28 -28.77 31.85 -19.72
CA GLY A 28 -29.39 30.54 -19.85
C GLY A 28 -30.83 30.45 -19.33
N LEU A 29 -31.31 31.43 -18.57
CA LEU A 29 -32.73 31.58 -18.20
C LEU A 29 -33.60 32.12 -19.35
N ILE A 30 -32.96 32.65 -20.40
CA ILE A 30 -33.64 33.21 -21.57
C ILE A 30 -33.72 32.16 -22.69
N ASP A 31 -32.65 31.39 -22.89
CA ASP A 31 -32.61 30.26 -23.85
C ASP A 31 -31.55 29.23 -23.42
N VAL A 32 -32.01 28.02 -23.13
CA VAL A 32 -31.17 26.89 -22.67
C VAL A 32 -30.13 26.49 -23.72
N SER A 33 -30.45 26.66 -25.00
CA SER A 33 -29.57 26.33 -26.14
C SER A 33 -28.38 27.28 -26.20
N PHE A 34 -28.60 28.56 -25.85
CA PHE A 34 -27.56 29.59 -25.77
C PHE A 34 -26.65 29.39 -24.54
N SER A 35 -27.18 28.81 -23.47
CA SER A 35 -26.43 28.46 -22.27
C SER A 35 -25.32 27.45 -22.59
N LEU A 36 -25.66 26.31 -23.21
CA LEU A 36 -24.70 25.26 -23.57
C LEU A 36 -23.59 25.77 -24.51
N PHE A 37 -23.95 26.66 -25.43
CA PHE A 37 -23.02 27.35 -26.31
C PHE A 37 -21.99 28.19 -25.52
N THR A 38 -22.44 29.02 -24.57
CA THR A 38 -21.54 29.86 -23.78
C THR A 38 -20.65 29.04 -22.83
N PHE A 39 -21.16 27.98 -22.20
CA PHE A 39 -20.38 27.14 -21.29
C PHE A 39 -19.21 26.39 -21.97
N SER A 40 -19.27 26.17 -23.29
CA SER A 40 -18.24 25.43 -24.04
C SER A 40 -17.00 26.27 -24.40
N ILE A 41 -17.15 27.59 -24.51
CA ILE A 41 -16.10 28.50 -24.99
C ILE A 41 -14.82 28.47 -24.12
N PRO A 42 -14.90 28.48 -22.77
CA PRO A 42 -13.70 28.41 -21.93
C PRO A 42 -12.96 27.07 -22.09
N PHE A 43 -13.69 25.97 -22.24
CA PHE A 43 -13.09 24.65 -22.44
C PHE A 43 -12.29 24.58 -23.75
N ILE A 44 -12.82 25.15 -24.83
CA ILE A 44 -12.13 25.24 -26.12
C ILE A 44 -10.88 26.11 -26.01
N VAL A 45 -11.00 27.30 -25.41
CA VAL A 45 -9.88 28.26 -25.28
C VAL A 45 -8.76 27.70 -24.40
N PHE A 46 -9.08 27.11 -23.24
CA PHE A 46 -8.07 26.56 -22.33
C PHE A 46 -7.45 25.26 -22.87
N SER A 47 -8.22 24.40 -23.53
CA SER A 47 -7.67 23.18 -24.14
C SER A 47 -6.75 23.49 -25.32
N PHE A 48 -7.07 24.53 -26.10
CA PHE A 48 -6.22 25.01 -27.18
C PHE A 48 -4.90 25.62 -26.66
N LEU A 49 -4.95 26.42 -25.59
CA LEU A 49 -3.75 26.97 -24.95
C LEU A 49 -2.85 25.88 -24.35
N ASP A 50 -3.43 24.83 -23.77
CA ASP A 50 -2.68 23.68 -23.25
C ASP A 50 -2.07 22.84 -24.38
N LEU A 51 -2.76 22.71 -25.52
CA LEU A 51 -2.23 22.02 -26.70
C LEU A 51 -1.00 22.72 -27.27
N ILE A 52 -1.02 24.06 -27.35
CA ILE A 52 0.12 24.88 -27.80
C ILE A 52 1.32 24.76 -26.84
N LYS A 53 1.07 24.69 -25.52
CA LYS A 53 2.14 24.66 -24.50
C LYS A 53 2.76 23.29 -24.26
N LYS A 54 1.98 22.20 -24.36
CA LYS A 54 2.41 20.86 -23.88
C LYS A 54 2.44 19.76 -24.93
N LYS A 55 1.97 19.99 -26.18
CA LYS A 55 1.87 18.96 -27.24
C LYS A 55 1.38 17.58 -26.76
N ASN A 56 0.33 17.56 -25.93
CA ASN A 56 -0.20 16.34 -25.31
C ASN A 56 -1.42 15.79 -26.08
N LYS A 57 -1.41 14.49 -26.41
CA LYS A 57 -2.53 13.79 -27.09
C LYS A 57 -3.85 13.86 -26.30
N LYS A 58 -3.80 13.91 -24.96
CA LYS A 58 -5.00 14.08 -24.11
C LYS A 58 -5.66 15.46 -24.29
N SER A 59 -4.87 16.52 -24.46
CA SER A 59 -5.40 17.87 -24.71
C SER A 59 -6.03 18.00 -26.10
N LEU A 60 -5.51 17.26 -27.09
CA LEU A 60 -6.10 17.18 -28.43
C LEU A 60 -7.48 16.50 -28.39
N TYR A 61 -7.61 15.40 -27.64
CA TYR A 61 -8.88 14.69 -27.48
C TYR A 61 -9.95 15.58 -26.82
N ILE A 62 -9.60 16.27 -25.72
CA ILE A 62 -10.52 17.19 -25.02
C ILE A 62 -10.94 18.35 -25.93
N LEU A 63 -10.02 18.88 -26.74
CA LEU A 63 -10.32 19.93 -27.71
C LEU A 63 -11.30 19.46 -28.79
N ILE A 64 -11.10 18.25 -29.34
CA ILE A 64 -11.98 17.66 -30.36
C ILE A 64 -13.38 17.45 -29.81
N VAL A 65 -13.51 16.85 -28.61
CA VAL A 65 -14.81 16.65 -27.95
C VAL A 65 -15.51 17.98 -27.69
N SER A 66 -14.78 19.00 -27.23
CA SER A 66 -15.36 20.33 -26.97
C SER A 66 -15.85 21.03 -28.24
N ILE A 67 -15.15 20.86 -29.37
CA ILE A 67 -15.56 21.39 -30.68
C ILE A 67 -16.80 20.66 -31.21
N LEU A 68 -16.89 19.35 -31.03
CA LEU A 68 -18.06 18.56 -31.46
C LEU A 68 -19.32 18.96 -30.68
N VAL A 69 -19.21 19.15 -29.36
CA VAL A 69 -20.31 19.66 -28.53
C VAL A 69 -20.73 21.08 -28.96
N PHE A 70 -19.76 21.93 -29.28
CA PHE A 70 -20.02 23.28 -29.79
C PHE A 70 -20.78 23.26 -31.13
N LEU A 71 -20.35 22.43 -32.10
CA LEU A 71 -21.02 22.33 -33.40
C LEU A 71 -22.43 21.75 -33.30
N GLY A 72 -22.64 20.75 -32.43
CA GLY A 72 -23.98 20.18 -32.19
C GLY A 72 -24.98 21.20 -31.65
N SER A 73 -24.52 22.17 -30.85
CA SER A 73 -25.38 23.23 -30.31
C SER A 73 -25.87 24.25 -31.35
N LEU A 74 -25.16 24.41 -32.48
CA LEU A 74 -25.56 25.31 -33.57
C LEU A 74 -26.69 24.72 -34.44
N SER A 75 -26.83 23.40 -34.51
CA SER A 75 -27.84 22.72 -35.33
C SER A 75 -29.24 22.70 -34.72
N VAL A 76 -29.37 22.94 -33.41
CA VAL A 76 -30.67 22.93 -32.70
C VAL A 76 -31.45 24.23 -32.90
N ASN A 77 -30.78 25.31 -33.35
CA ASN A 77 -31.37 26.65 -33.35
C ASN A 77 -32.03 27.08 -34.68
N SER A 78 -32.12 26.20 -35.69
CA SER A 78 -32.59 26.57 -37.03
C SER A 78 -34.07 26.27 -37.33
N ASP A 79 -34.83 25.63 -36.42
CA ASP A 79 -36.16 25.07 -36.79
C ASP A 79 -37.38 25.70 -36.11
N GLN A 80 -37.27 26.92 -35.57
CA GLN A 80 -38.42 27.66 -35.04
C GLN A 80 -38.69 28.90 -35.89
N GLY A 81 -39.39 28.68 -37.01
CA GLY A 81 -39.70 29.74 -37.96
C GLY A 81 -40.77 29.41 -38.99
N LYS A 82 -41.92 28.82 -38.60
CA LYS A 82 -43.17 28.99 -39.38
C LYS A 82 -44.46 28.58 -38.63
N ASN A 83 -45.13 29.60 -38.10
CA ASN A 83 -46.55 29.94 -38.25
C ASN A 83 -47.65 28.87 -38.00
N ILE A 84 -48.45 29.00 -36.92
CA ILE A 84 -49.77 29.70 -36.80
C ILE A 84 -50.99 28.74 -36.93
N ALA A 85 -51.58 28.47 -35.76
CA ALA A 85 -53.01 28.49 -35.37
C ALA A 85 -54.09 27.64 -36.09
N LEU A 86 -54.86 26.84 -35.31
CA LEU A 86 -56.26 27.12 -34.85
C LEU A 86 -57.01 25.85 -34.37
N ASN A 87 -57.59 25.94 -33.16
CA ASN A 87 -58.86 25.38 -32.63
C ASN A 87 -59.23 23.88 -32.65
N ASP A 88 -59.55 23.38 -31.44
CA ASP A 88 -60.45 22.25 -31.06
C ASP A 88 -61.91 22.42 -31.59
N PRO A 89 -62.85 21.43 -31.53
CA PRO A 89 -62.92 20.24 -30.64
C PRO A 89 -63.41 18.89 -31.28
N ALA A 90 -63.47 17.85 -30.43
CA ALA A 90 -63.96 16.47 -30.59
C ALA A 90 -65.47 16.34 -31.04
N PRO A 91 -66.15 15.16 -31.08
CA PRO A 91 -65.74 13.75 -30.81
C PRO A 91 -66.36 12.67 -31.76
N ALA A 92 -66.08 11.40 -31.42
CA ALA A 92 -66.99 10.23 -31.44
C ALA A 92 -66.86 9.11 -32.50
N SER A 93 -66.89 7.90 -31.92
CA SER A 93 -67.63 6.68 -32.30
C SER A 93 -67.02 5.63 -33.24
N THR A 94 -66.92 4.43 -32.65
CA THR A 94 -67.33 3.10 -33.16
C THR A 94 -66.53 2.53 -34.34
N ALA A 95 -65.75 1.48 -34.13
CA ALA A 95 -66.17 0.06 -34.04
C ALA A 95 -65.89 -0.69 -35.35
N GLU A 96 -65.14 -1.78 -35.19
CA GLU A 96 -65.16 -2.99 -36.04
C GLU A 96 -64.55 -2.89 -37.44
N PHE A 97 -63.99 -3.92 -38.06
CA PHE A 97 -63.51 -5.27 -37.72
C PHE A 97 -62.84 -5.76 -39.03
N SER A 98 -62.08 -6.84 -38.94
CA SER A 98 -61.57 -7.69 -40.04
C SER A 98 -60.40 -7.25 -40.92
N GLU A 99 -59.29 -7.94 -40.63
CA GLU A 99 -58.63 -8.93 -41.50
C GLU A 99 -57.92 -8.54 -42.81
N ARG A 100 -56.59 -8.71 -42.71
CA ARG A 100 -55.70 -9.60 -43.49
C ARG A 100 -55.22 -9.22 -44.90
N ASN A 101 -53.89 -9.25 -44.95
CA ASN A 101 -52.97 -9.76 -45.98
C ASN A 101 -52.73 -8.89 -47.23
N THR A 102 -51.49 -8.40 -47.38
CA THR A 102 -50.40 -8.98 -48.21
C THR A 102 -49.21 -8.00 -48.13
N ASP A 103 -48.07 -8.36 -47.54
CA ASP A 103 -46.96 -9.18 -48.06
C ASP A 103 -45.87 -8.33 -48.79
N ILE A 104 -44.62 -8.60 -48.37
CA ILE A 104 -43.30 -8.36 -49.00
C ILE A 104 -42.76 -6.92 -49.15
N SER A 105 -41.73 -6.55 -48.37
CA SER A 105 -40.31 -6.51 -48.83
C SER A 105 -39.36 -5.81 -47.83
N GLU A 106 -38.26 -6.51 -47.57
CA GLU A 106 -36.90 -6.14 -47.12
C GLU A 106 -36.59 -4.67 -46.72
N LYS A 107 -36.01 -4.47 -45.51
CA LYS A 107 -34.60 -4.04 -45.33
C LYS A 107 -34.17 -3.87 -43.86
N GLU A 108 -32.88 -4.11 -43.67
CA GLU A 108 -31.99 -3.96 -42.49
C GLU A 108 -32.25 -2.74 -41.60
N ILE A 109 -32.16 -2.92 -40.25
CA ILE A 109 -31.50 -2.07 -39.21
C ILE A 109 -31.32 -3.00 -37.97
N GLU A 110 -30.12 -3.40 -37.54
CA GLU A 110 -29.11 -2.70 -36.72
C GLU A 110 -29.52 -2.42 -35.26
N GLU A 111 -28.56 -2.67 -34.38
CA GLU A 111 -28.60 -2.84 -32.92
C GLU A 111 -29.03 -1.59 -32.14
N THR A 112 -29.65 -1.80 -30.98
CA THR A 112 -29.64 -0.79 -29.90
C THR A 112 -29.16 -1.46 -28.61
N GLU A 113 -27.88 -1.28 -28.30
CA GLU A 113 -27.33 -1.45 -26.95
C GLU A 113 -27.78 -0.28 -26.07
N ASP A 114 -28.47 -0.65 -25.00
CA ASP A 114 -28.79 0.18 -23.86
C ASP A 114 -27.51 0.41 -23.04
N THR A 115 -27.07 1.67 -22.96
CA THR A 115 -25.93 2.10 -22.14
C THR A 115 -26.42 3.00 -21.00
N GLY A 116 -27.08 2.38 -20.03
CA GLY A 116 -27.29 2.94 -18.70
C GLY A 116 -26.05 2.72 -17.82
N GLY A 117 -25.21 3.74 -17.66
CA GLY A 117 -24.13 3.75 -16.67
C GLY A 117 -24.70 4.06 -15.28
N GLU A 118 -24.86 3.03 -14.45
CA GLU A 118 -25.20 3.18 -13.04
C GLU A 118 -23.94 3.29 -12.16
N SER A 119 -24.02 4.22 -11.21
CA SER A 119 -23.03 4.53 -10.19
C SER A 119 -22.84 3.38 -9.19
N LEU A 120 -21.64 2.83 -9.11
CA LEU A 120 -21.22 1.86 -8.08
C LEU A 120 -21.00 2.54 -6.72
N GLN A 121 -22.07 3.03 -6.09
CA GLN A 121 -21.98 3.56 -4.72
C GLN A 121 -22.95 2.91 -3.73
N ASP A 122 -23.89 2.09 -4.19
CA ASP A 122 -24.93 1.51 -3.32
C ASP A 122 -25.10 0.00 -3.56
N ASP A 123 -24.10 -0.83 -3.21
CA ASP A 123 -24.38 -2.27 -3.00
C ASP A 123 -23.33 -3.05 -2.15
N TYR A 124 -22.74 -2.39 -1.15
CA TYR A 124 -22.00 -3.08 -0.09
C TYR A 124 -22.89 -3.25 1.16
N SER A 125 -23.80 -4.23 1.12
CA SER A 125 -24.61 -4.58 2.29
C SER A 125 -23.91 -5.65 3.14
N ILE A 126 -23.14 -5.21 4.14
CA ILE A 126 -22.63 -6.10 5.19
C ILE A 126 -23.73 -6.28 6.24
N LYS A 127 -24.34 -7.47 6.31
CA LYS A 127 -25.32 -7.79 7.36
C LYS A 127 -24.59 -8.36 8.58
N GLU A 128 -24.80 -7.71 9.73
CA GLU A 128 -24.44 -8.25 11.04
C GLU A 128 -25.32 -9.46 11.36
N GLN A 129 -24.72 -10.56 11.81
CA GLN A 129 -25.46 -11.65 12.44
C GLN A 129 -25.11 -11.71 13.92
N ASN A 130 -26.09 -11.37 14.76
CA ASN A 130 -26.10 -11.71 16.17
C ASN A 130 -26.30 -13.24 16.30
N SER A 131 -25.33 -13.91 16.90
CA SER A 131 -25.49 -15.28 17.37
C SER A 131 -26.11 -15.26 18.76
N GLU A 132 -27.32 -15.81 18.89
CA GLU A 132 -28.00 -16.00 20.17
C GLU A 132 -27.32 -17.12 20.97
N ASN A 133 -26.61 -16.73 22.03
CA ASN A 133 -26.01 -17.66 22.98
C ASN A 133 -27.08 -18.17 23.98
N ASN A 134 -27.44 -19.44 23.83
CA ASN A 134 -28.20 -20.17 24.84
C ASN A 134 -27.27 -20.53 26.00
N SER A 135 -27.43 -19.83 27.11
CA SER A 135 -26.67 -20.02 28.34
C SER A 135 -27.15 -21.28 29.06
N ASN A 136 -26.25 -22.23 29.31
CA ASN A 136 -26.46 -23.18 30.39
C ASN A 136 -25.18 -23.36 31.22
N SER A 137 -25.28 -22.90 32.46
CA SER A 137 -24.27 -22.96 33.51
C SER A 137 -24.09 -24.39 34.02
N SER A 138 -22.85 -24.87 34.05
CA SER A 138 -22.46 -26.05 34.85
C SER A 138 -20.96 -25.98 35.19
N THR A 139 -20.69 -25.48 36.38
CA THR A 139 -19.61 -25.86 37.34
C THR A 139 -18.41 -26.66 36.85
N GLY A 140 -17.24 -26.01 36.95
CA GLY A 140 -15.95 -26.53 37.44
C GLY A 140 -15.50 -27.93 36.98
N ASN A 141 -14.62 -27.97 35.97
CA ASN A 141 -13.60 -29.00 35.92
C ASN A 141 -12.35 -28.54 35.16
N GLN A 142 -11.19 -28.96 35.69
CA GLN A 142 -9.85 -28.71 35.18
C GLN A 142 -9.73 -29.03 33.67
N VAL A 143 -9.27 -28.06 32.87
CA VAL A 143 -9.02 -28.25 31.44
C VAL A 143 -7.71 -29.04 31.28
N ASN A 144 -7.85 -30.35 31.07
CA ASN A 144 -6.79 -31.17 30.49
C ASN A 144 -6.58 -30.71 29.04
N GLY A 145 -5.43 -30.11 28.76
CA GLY A 145 -5.03 -29.73 27.41
C GLY A 145 -5.04 -30.94 26.49
N THR A 146 -5.84 -30.87 25.43
CA THR A 146 -5.80 -31.81 24.31
C THR A 146 -4.46 -31.66 23.60
N HIS A 147 -3.59 -32.67 23.76
CA HIS A 147 -2.38 -32.77 22.95
C HIS A 147 -2.75 -32.85 21.46
N PRO A 148 -2.08 -32.08 20.57
CA PRO A 148 -2.32 -32.15 19.14
C PRO A 148 -2.14 -33.57 18.58
N THR A 149 -2.85 -33.88 17.51
CA THR A 149 -2.97 -35.21 16.86
C THR A 149 -1.67 -35.76 16.23
N GLY A 150 -0.51 -35.22 16.60
CA GLY A 150 0.82 -35.67 16.18
C GLY A 150 1.37 -34.99 14.91
N GLN A 151 0.55 -34.22 14.19
CA GLN A 151 1.01 -33.42 13.05
C GLN A 151 1.40 -32.00 13.46
N LYS A 152 2.48 -31.51 12.84
CA LYS A 152 3.08 -30.22 13.17
C LYS A 152 2.33 -29.07 12.49
N LEU A 153 2.23 -27.94 13.20
CA LEU A 153 1.87 -26.66 12.60
C LEU A 153 3.09 -26.12 11.83
N LYS A 154 2.86 -25.63 10.61
CA LYS A 154 3.87 -24.91 9.83
C LYS A 154 3.37 -23.51 9.48
N VAL A 155 4.19 -22.50 9.78
CA VAL A 155 3.94 -21.09 9.43
C VAL A 155 5.04 -20.67 8.46
N HIS A 156 4.66 -20.45 7.20
CA HIS A 156 5.53 -20.09 6.11
C HIS A 156 5.45 -18.57 5.89
N PHE A 157 6.49 -17.83 6.26
CA PHE A 157 6.67 -16.44 5.88
C PHE A 157 7.34 -16.42 4.51
N ILE A 158 6.52 -16.31 3.46
CA ILE A 158 6.95 -16.42 2.07
C ILE A 158 7.76 -15.16 1.72
N ASP A 159 8.92 -15.36 1.10
CA ASP A 159 9.71 -14.25 0.60
C ASP A 159 9.09 -13.69 -0.70
N VAL A 160 8.34 -12.60 -0.52
CA VAL A 160 7.70 -11.79 -1.57
C VAL A 160 8.33 -10.39 -1.64
N GLY A 161 9.58 -10.26 -1.18
CA GLY A 161 10.27 -8.98 -1.12
C GLY A 161 9.70 -8.05 -0.04
N GLN A 162 9.49 -6.78 -0.40
CA GLN A 162 8.99 -5.76 0.52
C GLN A 162 7.47 -5.84 0.60
N ALA A 163 6.98 -6.91 1.22
CA ALA A 163 5.57 -7.25 1.32
C ALA A 163 5.34 -8.41 2.30
N ASP A 164 4.07 -8.71 2.60
CA ASP A 164 3.67 -9.81 3.47
C ASP A 164 2.91 -10.90 2.70
N SER A 165 3.31 -12.16 2.88
CA SER A 165 2.46 -13.32 2.59
C SER A 165 2.82 -14.48 3.51
N ILE A 166 1.83 -14.96 4.26
CA ILE A 166 2.04 -15.92 5.34
C ILE A 166 1.06 -17.08 5.19
N LEU A 167 1.58 -18.25 4.81
CA LEU A 167 0.80 -19.47 4.66
C LEU A 167 0.93 -20.33 5.94
N ILE A 168 -0.20 -20.66 6.55
CA ILE A 168 -0.28 -21.48 7.76
C ILE A 168 -0.96 -22.79 7.44
N ILE A 169 -0.33 -23.90 7.84
CA ILE A 169 -0.78 -25.26 7.57
C ILE A 169 -0.78 -26.07 8.86
N GLN A 170 -1.93 -26.63 9.22
CA GLN A 170 -2.07 -27.61 10.29
C GLN A 170 -2.97 -28.73 9.79
N ASN A 171 -2.45 -29.95 9.68
CA ASN A 171 -3.16 -31.07 9.05
C ASN A 171 -3.64 -30.70 7.63
N ASN A 172 -4.96 -30.78 7.39
CA ASN A 172 -5.62 -30.38 6.15
C ASN A 172 -6.19 -28.96 6.22
N SER A 173 -6.01 -28.27 7.35
CA SER A 173 -6.50 -26.92 7.57
C SER A 173 -5.46 -25.90 7.17
N THR A 174 -5.89 -24.91 6.38
CA THR A 174 -4.97 -23.94 5.78
C THR A 174 -5.50 -22.52 5.85
N MET A 175 -4.61 -21.59 6.12
CA MET A 175 -4.90 -20.16 6.16
C MET A 175 -3.81 -19.39 5.42
N LEU A 176 -4.21 -18.41 4.62
CA LEU A 176 -3.30 -17.42 4.06
C LEU A 176 -3.58 -16.06 4.73
N ILE A 177 -2.56 -15.42 5.27
CA ILE A 177 -2.59 -14.01 5.69
C ILE A 177 -1.74 -13.23 4.70
N ASP A 178 -2.39 -12.32 3.96
CA ASP A 178 -1.81 -11.51 2.89
C ASP A 178 -1.17 -12.33 1.74
N ALA A 179 -1.01 -11.70 0.57
CA ALA A 179 -0.57 -12.35 -0.67
C ALA A 179 0.44 -11.52 -1.45
N GLY A 180 1.24 -10.70 -0.76
CA GLY A 180 2.31 -9.92 -1.35
C GLY A 180 1.83 -8.79 -2.27
N ASN A 181 2.73 -8.30 -3.11
CA ASN A 181 2.45 -7.32 -4.15
C ASN A 181 1.62 -7.94 -5.30
N ASN A 182 1.04 -7.11 -6.16
CA ASN A 182 0.36 -7.59 -7.38
C ASN A 182 1.31 -8.44 -8.25
N ALA A 183 2.58 -8.05 -8.29
CA ALA A 183 3.63 -8.74 -9.05
C ALA A 183 3.97 -10.14 -8.49
N ASP A 184 3.59 -10.43 -7.24
CA ASP A 184 3.90 -11.69 -6.56
C ASP A 184 2.79 -12.74 -6.72
N SER A 185 1.69 -12.39 -7.39
CA SER A 185 0.53 -13.28 -7.66
C SER A 185 0.93 -14.68 -8.12
N ASP A 186 1.81 -14.77 -9.13
CA ASP A 186 2.27 -16.06 -9.67
C ASP A 186 3.15 -16.82 -8.67
N LEU A 187 4.01 -16.10 -7.94
CA LEU A 187 4.90 -16.70 -6.93
C LEU A 187 4.07 -17.30 -5.80
N VAL A 188 3.15 -16.53 -5.22
CA VAL A 188 2.30 -16.97 -4.10
C VAL A 188 1.40 -18.12 -4.51
N THR A 189 0.71 -18.02 -5.66
CA THR A 189 -0.16 -19.10 -6.14
C THR A 189 0.61 -20.38 -6.46
N GLN A 190 1.79 -20.30 -7.08
CA GLN A 190 2.63 -21.47 -7.34
C GLN A 190 3.20 -22.06 -6.04
N TYR A 191 3.58 -21.22 -5.07
CA TYR A 191 4.06 -21.67 -3.77
C TYR A 191 2.98 -22.49 -3.05
N ILE A 192 1.76 -21.98 -2.95
CA ILE A 192 0.62 -22.68 -2.32
C ILE A 192 0.33 -24.00 -3.06
N LYS A 193 0.27 -23.99 -4.39
CA LYS A 193 0.10 -25.22 -5.22
C LYS A 193 1.21 -26.24 -4.97
N SER A 194 2.47 -25.79 -4.79
CA SER A 194 3.61 -26.67 -4.51
C SER A 194 3.48 -27.42 -3.18
N LYS A 195 2.65 -26.92 -2.25
CA LYS A 195 2.33 -27.60 -0.98
C LYS A 195 1.17 -28.59 -1.12
N GLY A 196 0.64 -28.79 -2.32
CA GLY A 196 -0.50 -29.68 -2.60
C GLY A 196 -1.84 -29.12 -2.15
N ILE A 197 -1.91 -27.81 -1.87
CA ILE A 197 -3.10 -27.14 -1.38
C ILE A 197 -4.01 -26.78 -2.55
N THR A 198 -5.27 -27.17 -2.47
CA THR A 198 -6.32 -26.84 -3.44
C THR A 198 -7.43 -25.97 -2.84
N LYS A 199 -7.51 -25.91 -1.51
CA LYS A 199 -8.47 -25.13 -0.73
C LYS A 199 -7.75 -24.36 0.37
N LEU A 200 -8.11 -23.10 0.56
CA LEU A 200 -7.75 -22.29 1.73
C LEU A 200 -8.99 -22.13 2.61
N ASP A 201 -8.94 -22.58 3.85
CA ASP A 201 -10.09 -22.44 4.77
C ASP A 201 -10.29 -20.99 5.17
N TYR A 202 -9.20 -20.24 5.30
CA TYR A 202 -9.20 -18.81 5.59
C TYR A 202 -8.26 -18.05 4.67
N VAL A 203 -8.73 -16.91 4.16
CA VAL A 203 -7.91 -15.89 3.52
C VAL A 203 -8.13 -14.59 4.26
N ILE A 204 -7.07 -14.03 4.83
CA ILE A 204 -7.08 -12.76 5.57
C ILE A 204 -6.34 -11.73 4.73
N GLY A 205 -7.01 -10.65 4.36
CA GLY A 205 -6.37 -9.43 3.85
C GLY A 205 -6.32 -8.42 4.97
N THR A 206 -5.13 -8.18 5.53
CA THR A 206 -4.98 -7.43 6.79
C THR A 206 -5.46 -5.99 6.66
N HIS A 207 -5.08 -5.31 5.59
CA HIS A 207 -5.47 -3.94 5.25
C HIS A 207 -5.29 -3.71 3.73
N PRO A 208 -5.80 -2.61 3.14
CA PRO A 208 -5.98 -2.53 1.69
C PRO A 208 -4.72 -2.09 0.90
N HIS A 209 -3.53 -2.08 1.51
CA HIS A 209 -2.30 -1.76 0.80
C HIS A 209 -1.84 -2.87 -0.13
N GLU A 210 -1.11 -2.47 -1.16
CA GLU A 210 -0.79 -3.33 -2.31
C GLU A 210 0.23 -4.42 -1.99
N ASP A 211 1.17 -4.15 -1.09
CA ASP A 211 2.15 -5.08 -0.55
C ASP A 211 1.54 -6.11 0.42
N HIS A 212 0.22 -6.09 0.60
CA HIS A 212 -0.53 -7.04 1.41
C HIS A 212 -1.60 -7.75 0.57
N ILE A 213 -2.50 -7.00 -0.04
CA ILE A 213 -3.62 -7.57 -0.81
C ILE A 213 -3.35 -7.71 -2.30
N GLY A 214 -2.13 -7.38 -2.76
CA GLY A 214 -1.76 -7.35 -4.16
C GLY A 214 -2.02 -8.65 -4.91
N GLY A 215 -1.61 -9.79 -4.35
CA GLY A 215 -1.85 -11.10 -4.96
C GLY A 215 -3.15 -11.80 -4.55
N LEU A 216 -4.01 -11.15 -3.73
CA LEU A 216 -5.16 -11.84 -3.13
C LEU A 216 -6.22 -12.22 -4.18
N ASP A 217 -6.40 -11.41 -5.21
CA ASP A 217 -7.34 -11.68 -6.30
C ASP A 217 -6.93 -12.95 -7.07
N ALA A 218 -5.64 -13.11 -7.36
CA ALA A 218 -5.09 -14.28 -8.01
C ALA A 218 -5.25 -15.54 -7.15
N VAL A 219 -5.00 -15.43 -5.84
CA VAL A 219 -5.24 -16.50 -4.87
C VAL A 219 -6.72 -16.90 -4.87
N ILE A 220 -7.62 -15.93 -4.69
CA ILE A 220 -9.06 -16.18 -4.65
C ILE A 220 -9.51 -16.88 -5.93
N ASN A 221 -9.06 -16.42 -7.10
CA ASN A 221 -9.42 -17.04 -8.38
C ASN A 221 -8.88 -18.47 -8.56
N ASN A 222 -7.73 -18.82 -7.97
CA ASN A 222 -7.05 -20.10 -8.20
C ASN A 222 -7.38 -21.22 -7.21
N PHE A 223 -7.95 -20.92 -6.04
CA PHE A 223 -8.21 -21.90 -4.97
C PHE A 223 -9.67 -21.93 -4.55
N ASP A 224 -10.13 -23.06 -3.99
CA ASP A 224 -11.38 -23.06 -3.23
C ASP A 224 -11.17 -22.25 -1.92
N ILE A 225 -12.06 -21.32 -1.62
CA ILE A 225 -11.91 -20.39 -0.49
C ILE A 225 -13.07 -20.59 0.48
N GLY A 226 -12.75 -20.88 1.74
CA GLY A 226 -13.74 -20.98 2.81
C GLY A 226 -14.24 -19.61 3.27
N THR A 227 -13.45 -18.93 4.09
CA THR A 227 -13.80 -17.64 4.67
C THR A 227 -12.79 -16.57 4.25
N VAL A 228 -13.28 -15.44 3.73
CA VAL A 228 -12.48 -14.24 3.49
C VAL A 228 -12.69 -13.28 4.67
N ILE A 229 -11.62 -12.87 5.34
CA ILE A 229 -11.67 -11.90 6.44
C ILE A 229 -10.92 -10.63 6.01
N MET A 230 -11.61 -9.49 5.98
CA MET A 230 -11.03 -8.19 5.61
C MET A 230 -11.69 -7.06 6.41
N PRO A 231 -10.96 -5.99 6.77
CA PRO A 231 -11.52 -4.86 7.50
C PRO A 231 -12.60 -4.13 6.69
N LYS A 232 -13.53 -3.47 7.39
CA LYS A 232 -14.59 -2.65 6.77
C LYS A 232 -14.05 -1.29 6.29
N VAL A 233 -13.06 -1.30 5.42
CA VAL A 233 -12.46 -0.10 4.82
C VAL A 233 -12.26 -0.29 3.33
N ALA A 234 -12.55 0.74 2.55
CA ALA A 234 -12.35 0.74 1.11
C ALA A 234 -11.11 1.57 0.77
N ALA A 235 -10.38 1.14 -0.26
CA ALA A 235 -9.34 1.94 -0.88
C ALA A 235 -9.69 2.21 -2.35
N ASN A 236 -9.38 3.41 -2.81
CA ASN A 236 -9.57 3.80 -4.21
C ASN A 236 -8.33 3.43 -5.04
N THR A 237 -8.00 2.13 -5.06
CA THR A 237 -6.86 1.56 -5.78
C THR A 237 -7.33 0.42 -6.68
N ARG A 238 -6.61 0.22 -7.79
CA ARG A 238 -6.92 -0.88 -8.70
C ARG A 238 -6.79 -2.24 -8.03
N THR A 239 -5.79 -2.40 -7.18
CA THR A 239 -5.58 -3.61 -6.36
C THR A 239 -6.80 -3.94 -5.50
N PHE A 240 -7.34 -2.95 -4.79
CA PHE A 240 -8.54 -3.19 -3.98
C PHE A 240 -9.76 -3.57 -4.84
N GLU A 241 -9.95 -2.89 -5.97
CA GLU A 241 -11.00 -3.25 -6.94
C GLU A 241 -10.85 -4.69 -7.46
N ASP A 242 -9.64 -5.12 -7.81
CA ASP A 242 -9.39 -6.46 -8.35
C ASP A 242 -9.69 -7.55 -7.31
N VAL A 243 -9.33 -7.34 -6.04
CA VAL A 243 -9.68 -8.25 -4.93
C VAL A 243 -11.19 -8.31 -4.71
N VAL A 244 -11.87 -7.17 -4.66
CA VAL A 244 -13.34 -7.11 -4.52
C VAL A 244 -14.04 -7.82 -5.67
N ASN A 245 -13.57 -7.62 -6.90
CA ASN A 245 -14.10 -8.28 -8.08
C ASN A 245 -13.88 -9.79 -8.02
N ALA A 246 -12.71 -10.27 -7.59
CA ALA A 246 -12.45 -11.71 -7.42
C ALA A 246 -13.38 -12.35 -6.39
N ILE A 247 -13.61 -11.68 -5.24
CA ILE A 247 -14.56 -12.12 -4.22
C ILE A 247 -15.97 -12.21 -4.80
N LYS A 248 -16.43 -11.16 -5.48
CA LYS A 248 -17.75 -11.10 -6.11
C LYS A 248 -17.93 -12.17 -7.19
N ASN A 249 -16.94 -12.36 -8.05
CA ASN A 249 -16.99 -13.32 -9.15
C ASN A 249 -17.04 -14.78 -8.68
N LYS A 250 -16.62 -15.05 -7.43
CA LYS A 250 -16.73 -16.38 -6.80
C LYS A 250 -17.90 -16.50 -5.83
N ASP A 251 -18.80 -15.51 -5.80
CA ASP A 251 -19.94 -15.44 -4.89
C ASP A 251 -19.54 -15.60 -3.40
N LEU A 252 -18.32 -15.14 -3.06
CA LEU A 252 -17.79 -15.20 -1.70
C LEU A 252 -18.31 -14.02 -0.88
N LYS A 253 -18.36 -14.23 0.44
CA LYS A 253 -18.72 -13.18 1.40
C LYS A 253 -17.48 -12.75 2.17
N VAL A 254 -17.39 -11.43 2.41
CA VAL A 254 -16.39 -10.87 3.31
C VAL A 254 -16.92 -10.90 4.74
N THR A 255 -16.15 -11.51 5.63
CA THR A 255 -16.35 -11.47 7.07
C THR A 255 -15.55 -10.30 7.63
N ALA A 256 -16.21 -9.41 8.36
CA ALA A 256 -15.49 -8.33 9.04
C ALA A 256 -14.78 -8.89 10.29
N PRO A 257 -13.55 -8.44 10.59
CA PRO A 257 -12.85 -8.83 11.80
C PRO A 257 -13.56 -8.29 13.04
N VAL A 258 -13.77 -9.13 14.04
CA VAL A 258 -14.30 -8.74 15.35
C VAL A 258 -13.29 -9.16 16.42
N PRO A 259 -12.79 -8.24 17.27
CA PRO A 259 -11.84 -8.60 18.32
C PRO A 259 -12.38 -9.69 19.25
N LEU A 260 -11.49 -10.66 19.53
CA LEU A 260 -11.73 -11.88 20.32
C LEU A 260 -12.60 -12.95 19.68
N ASP A 261 -13.06 -12.77 18.43
CA ASP A 261 -13.61 -13.90 17.67
C ASP A 261 -12.54 -14.97 17.51
N GLU A 262 -12.92 -16.21 17.81
CA GLU A 262 -12.05 -17.39 17.77
C GLU A 262 -12.45 -18.31 16.60
N TYR A 263 -11.43 -18.80 15.90
CA TYR A 263 -11.58 -19.69 14.76
C TYR A 263 -10.67 -20.90 14.93
N ASP A 264 -11.16 -22.06 14.49
CA ASP A 264 -10.39 -23.29 14.46
C ASP A 264 -9.54 -23.36 13.18
N LEU A 265 -8.29 -23.79 13.32
CA LEU A 265 -7.38 -24.11 12.21
C LEU A 265 -6.79 -25.50 12.48
N GLY A 266 -7.61 -26.52 12.25
CA GLY A 266 -7.33 -27.89 12.65
C GLY A 266 -7.27 -28.00 14.18
N ASP A 267 -6.15 -28.47 14.72
CA ASP A 267 -5.92 -28.52 16.17
C ASP A 267 -5.40 -27.17 16.74
N ALA A 268 -5.10 -26.20 15.88
CA ALA A 268 -4.74 -24.84 16.29
C ALA A 268 -5.99 -23.95 16.38
N LYS A 269 -5.86 -22.83 17.07
CA LYS A 269 -6.89 -21.79 17.17
C LYS A 269 -6.30 -20.43 16.90
N PHE A 270 -7.01 -19.56 16.20
CA PHE A 270 -6.62 -18.15 16.11
C PHE A 270 -7.73 -17.22 16.57
N VAL A 271 -7.30 -16.09 17.13
CA VAL A 271 -8.19 -15.01 17.56
C VAL A 271 -7.80 -13.70 16.91
N ILE A 272 -8.78 -12.87 16.61
CA ILE A 272 -8.57 -11.51 16.13
C ILE A 272 -8.31 -10.59 17.32
N LEU A 273 -7.28 -9.76 17.25
CA LEU A 273 -6.91 -8.79 18.29
C LEU A 273 -7.22 -7.34 17.88
N ALA A 274 -7.25 -7.04 16.59
CA ALA A 274 -7.52 -5.72 16.02
C ALA A 274 -8.12 -5.87 14.62
N PRO A 275 -8.75 -4.84 14.04
CA PRO A 275 -8.93 -3.46 14.54
C PRO A 275 -9.84 -3.35 15.79
N ASN A 276 -9.60 -2.37 16.68
CA ASN A 276 -10.44 -2.10 17.87
C ASN A 276 -11.26 -0.81 17.77
N SER A 277 -11.09 -0.04 16.71
CA SER A 277 -11.87 1.13 16.32
C SER A 277 -12.46 0.97 14.91
N ASP A 278 -13.61 1.62 14.67
CA ASP A 278 -14.29 1.58 13.36
C ASP A 278 -13.60 2.43 12.30
N ASN A 279 -12.84 3.45 12.72
CA ASN A 279 -12.20 4.41 11.83
C ASN A 279 -10.77 4.71 12.27
N TYR A 280 -9.85 4.75 11.31
CA TYR A 280 -8.47 5.22 11.48
C TYR A 280 -8.10 6.22 10.39
N GLU A 281 -7.14 7.10 10.70
CA GLU A 281 -6.59 8.02 9.71
C GLU A 281 -5.63 7.31 8.75
N ASP A 282 -4.81 6.39 9.28
CA ASP A 282 -3.91 5.56 8.50
C ASP A 282 -4.57 4.21 8.17
N LEU A 283 -4.43 3.76 6.92
CA LEU A 283 -4.95 2.47 6.48
C LEU A 283 -4.21 1.30 7.13
N ASN A 284 -2.95 1.51 7.55
CA ASN A 284 -2.16 0.53 8.27
C ASN A 284 -2.82 0.11 9.59
N ASP A 285 -3.45 1.04 10.31
CA ASP A 285 -4.08 0.74 11.61
C ASP A 285 -5.38 -0.07 11.50
N TYR A 286 -5.95 -0.19 10.28
CA TYR A 286 -7.00 -1.17 10.00
C TYR A 286 -6.48 -2.62 9.96
N SER A 287 -5.17 -2.84 10.00
CA SER A 287 -4.54 -4.15 9.96
C SER A 287 -5.21 -5.12 10.94
N ILE A 288 -5.66 -6.24 10.39
CA ILE A 288 -6.12 -7.37 11.19
C ILE A 288 -4.92 -7.97 11.91
N VAL A 289 -4.87 -7.80 13.23
CA VAL A 289 -3.86 -8.44 14.08
C VAL A 289 -4.41 -9.79 14.55
N VAL A 290 -3.68 -10.86 14.29
CA VAL A 290 -4.10 -12.23 14.60
C VAL A 290 -3.17 -12.85 15.63
N LYS A 291 -3.72 -13.50 16.66
CA LYS A 291 -2.97 -14.39 17.56
C LYS A 291 -3.35 -15.84 17.29
N LEU A 292 -2.38 -16.64 16.88
CA LEU A 292 -2.53 -18.08 16.67
C LEU A 292 -1.93 -18.86 17.86
N THR A 293 -2.61 -19.91 18.31
CA THR A 293 -2.16 -20.79 19.39
C THR A 293 -2.24 -22.25 18.93
N PHE A 294 -1.18 -23.02 19.16
CA PHE A 294 -1.12 -24.45 18.88
C PHE A 294 -0.36 -25.16 20.01
N GLY A 295 -1.08 -25.94 20.82
CA GLY A 295 -0.56 -26.46 22.08
C GLY A 295 -0.08 -25.33 22.99
N ASN A 296 1.18 -25.39 23.40
CA ASN A 296 1.87 -24.39 24.21
C ASN A 296 2.63 -23.33 23.38
N ASN A 297 2.61 -23.43 22.06
CA ASN A 297 3.25 -22.42 21.20
C ASN A 297 2.22 -21.44 20.63
N SER A 298 2.67 -20.21 20.38
CA SER A 298 1.81 -19.11 19.98
C SER A 298 2.54 -18.09 19.11
N PHE A 299 1.78 -17.48 18.20
CA PHE A 299 2.28 -16.57 17.18
C PHE A 299 1.39 -15.31 17.16
N ILE A 300 1.98 -14.15 16.89
CA ILE A 300 1.22 -12.93 16.57
C ILE A 300 1.63 -12.43 15.19
N PHE A 301 0.61 -12.14 14.37
CA PHE A 301 0.72 -11.55 13.04
C PHE A 301 0.09 -10.16 13.08
N THR A 302 0.88 -9.13 12.81
CA THR A 302 0.45 -7.75 13.02
C THR A 302 -0.02 -7.04 11.75
N GLY A 303 0.26 -7.60 10.57
CA GLY A 303 0.28 -6.82 9.33
C GLY A 303 1.12 -5.57 9.55
N ASP A 304 0.54 -4.42 9.22
CA ASP A 304 1.18 -3.11 9.34
C ASP A 304 0.62 -2.25 10.47
N ALA A 305 -0.10 -2.85 11.42
CA ALA A 305 -0.61 -2.15 12.59
C ALA A 305 0.46 -1.25 13.22
N GLU A 306 0.15 0.04 13.39
CA GLU A 306 1.07 1.03 13.92
C GLU A 306 0.75 1.31 15.39
N ALA A 307 1.47 2.28 15.96
CA ALA A 307 1.36 2.62 17.38
C ALA A 307 -0.08 2.89 17.84
N VAL A 308 -0.99 3.38 16.99
CA VAL A 308 -2.39 3.60 17.36
C VAL A 308 -3.08 2.26 17.63
N SER A 309 -3.08 1.36 16.64
CA SER A 309 -3.68 0.03 16.77
C SER A 309 -3.01 -0.81 17.88
N GLU A 310 -1.68 -0.75 18.01
CA GLU A 310 -0.94 -1.42 19.09
C GLU A 310 -1.38 -0.95 20.48
N ASN A 311 -1.51 0.38 20.67
CA ASN A 311 -1.94 0.94 21.95
C ASN A 311 -3.40 0.58 22.27
N GLU A 312 -4.27 0.48 21.27
CA GLU A 312 -5.64 0.02 21.47
C GLU A 312 -5.66 -1.43 21.97
N ILE A 313 -4.89 -2.34 21.34
CA ILE A 313 -4.74 -3.72 21.78
C ILE A 313 -4.26 -3.78 23.25
N LEU A 314 -3.25 -2.97 23.60
CA LEU A 314 -2.74 -2.88 24.97
C LEU A 314 -3.82 -2.39 25.95
N SER A 315 -4.58 -1.37 25.56
CA SER A 315 -5.62 -0.75 26.39
C SER A 315 -6.76 -1.70 26.73
N LYS A 316 -7.06 -2.64 25.83
CA LYS A 316 -8.09 -3.67 26.03
C LYS A 316 -7.65 -4.75 27.03
N GLY A 317 -6.36 -4.82 27.35
CA GLY A 317 -5.83 -5.78 28.34
C GLY A 317 -5.84 -7.23 27.84
N TYR A 318 -5.88 -7.45 26.52
CA TYR A 318 -5.84 -8.78 25.94
C TYR A 318 -4.58 -9.57 26.34
N ASN A 319 -4.68 -10.90 26.41
CA ASN A 319 -3.53 -11.76 26.59
C ASN A 319 -2.78 -11.92 25.26
N ILE A 320 -1.83 -11.02 25.00
CA ILE A 320 -1.03 -10.99 23.78
C ILE A 320 0.36 -11.62 23.92
N LYS A 321 0.63 -12.39 24.97
CA LYS A 321 1.89 -13.15 25.02
C LYS A 321 2.00 -14.11 23.83
N ALA A 322 3.15 -14.15 23.18
CA ALA A 322 3.42 -15.05 22.06
C ALA A 322 4.88 -15.45 22.01
N ASP A 323 5.18 -16.62 21.44
CA ASP A 323 6.57 -17.10 21.26
C ASP A 323 7.22 -16.52 20.00
N VAL A 324 6.42 -16.28 18.96
CA VAL A 324 6.87 -15.73 17.67
C VAL A 324 6.05 -14.49 17.31
N LEU A 325 6.74 -13.40 16.97
CA LEU A 325 6.15 -12.18 16.46
C LEU A 325 6.52 -11.98 14.99
N LYS A 326 5.52 -11.83 14.11
CA LYS A 326 5.73 -11.13 12.84
C LYS A 326 5.83 -9.65 13.15
N VAL A 327 6.98 -9.05 12.89
CA VAL A 327 7.24 -7.63 13.16
C VAL A 327 6.34 -6.78 12.27
N GLY A 328 5.73 -5.75 12.87
CA GLY A 328 4.78 -4.87 12.22
C GLY A 328 5.42 -3.98 11.17
N HIS A 329 4.70 -3.75 10.08
CA HIS A 329 5.05 -2.79 9.03
C HIS A 329 6.47 -2.98 8.51
N HIS A 330 6.82 -4.24 8.26
CA HIS A 330 8.14 -4.67 7.79
C HIS A 330 9.33 -4.21 8.64
N GLY A 331 9.10 -3.78 9.90
CA GLY A 331 10.10 -3.16 10.76
C GLY A 331 10.20 -1.63 10.63
N SER A 332 9.15 -0.97 10.16
CA SER A 332 8.98 0.48 10.26
C SER A 332 9.09 0.93 11.72
N ARG A 333 9.58 2.16 11.92
CA ARG A 333 9.65 2.80 13.24
C ARG A 333 8.27 3.23 13.78
N SER A 334 7.23 3.23 12.94
CA SER A 334 5.85 3.56 13.34
C SER A 334 5.16 2.40 14.07
N SER A 335 5.69 1.19 13.93
CA SER A 335 5.17 -0.04 14.53
C SER A 335 6.22 -0.68 15.45
N THR A 336 5.81 -1.77 16.09
CA THR A 336 6.60 -2.52 17.08
C THR A 336 7.07 -1.60 18.22
N THR A 337 6.12 -0.88 18.82
CA THR A 337 6.43 -0.01 19.97
C THR A 337 6.99 -0.83 21.14
N GLU A 338 7.88 -0.23 21.92
CA GLU A 338 8.57 -0.91 23.03
C GLU A 338 7.59 -1.54 24.04
N ASN A 339 6.47 -0.86 24.35
CA ASN A 339 5.45 -1.38 25.25
C ASN A 339 4.72 -2.59 24.66
N PHE A 340 4.37 -2.52 23.37
CA PHE A 340 3.71 -3.62 22.68
C PHE A 340 4.62 -4.84 22.61
N LEU A 341 5.86 -4.67 22.16
CA LEU A 341 6.86 -5.72 22.08
C LEU A 341 7.10 -6.40 23.43
N ARG A 342 7.25 -5.62 24.52
CA ARG A 342 7.44 -6.16 25.87
C ARG A 342 6.22 -6.89 26.41
N LYS A 343 5.01 -6.47 26.02
CA LYS A 343 3.78 -7.14 26.44
C LYS A 343 3.62 -8.50 25.73
N ILE A 344 4.04 -8.58 24.46
CA ILE A 344 4.11 -9.83 23.70
C ILE A 344 5.19 -10.74 24.26
N SER A 345 6.37 -10.19 24.56
CA SER A 345 7.54 -10.90 25.10
C SER A 345 7.93 -12.14 24.27
N PRO A 346 8.17 -12.01 22.94
CA PRO A 346 8.48 -13.15 22.10
C PRO A 346 9.94 -13.60 22.22
N ASP A 347 10.18 -14.89 21.98
CA ASP A 347 11.54 -15.44 21.84
C ASP A 347 12.09 -15.20 20.43
N TYR A 348 11.20 -15.16 19.44
CA TYR A 348 11.53 -15.02 18.02
C TYR A 348 10.75 -13.88 17.36
N ALA A 349 11.42 -13.17 16.46
CA ALA A 349 10.82 -12.17 15.59
C ALA A 349 11.11 -12.50 14.12
N VAL A 350 10.09 -12.50 13.27
CA VAL A 350 10.21 -12.63 11.82
C VAL A 350 9.88 -11.29 11.17
N ILE A 351 10.76 -10.82 10.28
CA ILE A 351 10.56 -9.59 9.51
C ILE A 351 10.46 -10.00 8.04
N SER A 352 9.25 -9.89 7.47
CA SER A 352 9.07 -9.97 6.02
C SER A 352 9.42 -8.62 5.45
N VAL A 353 10.50 -8.58 4.68
CA VAL A 353 11.11 -7.35 4.19
C VAL A 353 11.92 -7.66 2.93
N GLY A 354 11.96 -6.70 2.01
CA GLY A 354 12.68 -6.83 0.76
C GLY A 354 14.12 -6.38 0.89
N LYS A 355 15.02 -7.09 0.20
CA LYS A 355 16.42 -6.68 0.09
C LYS A 355 16.52 -5.31 -0.58
N ASP A 356 17.37 -4.44 -0.03
CA ASP A 356 17.64 -3.10 -0.58
C ASP A 356 16.36 -2.27 -0.84
N ASN A 357 15.32 -2.47 -0.01
CA ASN A 357 14.07 -1.72 -0.13
C ASN A 357 14.31 -0.22 0.10
N ASN A 358 13.54 0.61 -0.60
CA ASN A 358 13.70 2.07 -0.55
C ASN A 358 13.08 2.74 0.69
N TYR A 359 12.44 1.96 1.56
CA TYR A 359 11.82 2.46 2.79
C TYR A 359 12.84 2.54 3.94
N GLY A 360 13.98 1.86 3.81
CA GLY A 360 14.96 1.73 4.88
C GLY A 360 14.48 0.78 5.98
N HIS A 361 13.62 -0.18 5.62
CA HIS A 361 13.13 -1.22 6.51
C HIS A 361 14.07 -2.44 6.51
N PRO A 362 14.16 -3.20 7.62
CA PRO A 362 13.72 -2.79 8.94
C PRO A 362 14.57 -1.62 9.44
N SER A 363 13.96 -0.71 10.18
CA SER A 363 14.68 0.43 10.74
C SER A 363 15.70 -0.03 11.80
N GLN A 364 16.82 0.69 11.91
CA GLN A 364 17.84 0.37 12.90
C GLN A 364 17.31 0.49 14.34
N GLU A 365 16.31 1.36 14.57
CA GLU A 365 15.62 1.50 15.85
C GLU A 365 14.91 0.21 16.26
N VAL A 366 14.09 -0.36 15.36
CA VAL A 366 13.41 -1.63 15.60
C VAL A 366 14.42 -2.77 15.80
N LEU A 367 15.46 -2.86 14.97
CA LEU A 367 16.52 -3.87 15.14
C LEU A 367 17.23 -3.76 16.50
N ASN A 368 17.52 -2.53 16.94
CA ASN A 368 18.15 -2.29 18.23
C ASN A 368 17.23 -2.65 19.39
N LEU A 369 15.93 -2.36 19.26
CA LEU A 369 14.92 -2.72 20.24
C LEU A 369 14.78 -4.24 20.37
N LEU A 370 14.66 -4.96 19.25
CA LEU A 370 14.60 -6.43 19.24
C LEU A 370 15.85 -7.04 19.88
N LYS A 371 17.03 -6.51 19.55
CA LYS A 371 18.30 -6.94 20.16
C LYS A 371 18.35 -6.65 21.66
N LYS A 372 17.87 -5.48 22.11
CA LYS A 372 17.83 -5.07 23.52
C LYS A 372 16.97 -6.02 24.36
N GLU A 373 15.86 -6.49 23.80
CA GLU A 373 14.95 -7.44 24.45
C GLU A 373 15.40 -8.91 24.27
N ASN A 374 16.60 -9.15 23.71
CA ASN A 374 17.21 -10.47 23.47
C ASN A 374 16.39 -11.40 22.55
N ILE A 375 15.71 -10.82 21.57
CA ILE A 375 14.84 -11.55 20.64
C ILE A 375 15.67 -12.08 19.46
N SER A 376 15.45 -13.34 19.08
CA SER A 376 16.09 -13.93 17.90
C SER A 376 15.38 -13.47 16.62
N VAL A 377 16.08 -12.73 15.76
CA VAL A 377 15.51 -12.13 14.55
C VAL A 377 15.80 -12.97 13.31
N TYR A 378 14.78 -13.22 12.50
CA TYR A 378 14.87 -13.78 11.16
C TYR A 378 14.27 -12.83 10.14
N ARG A 379 14.94 -12.62 9.00
CA ARG A 379 14.47 -11.73 7.93
C ARG A 379 14.39 -12.46 6.60
N THR A 380 13.34 -12.22 5.83
CA THR A 380 13.15 -12.88 4.53
C THR A 380 14.23 -12.49 3.54
N ASP A 381 14.64 -11.22 3.48
CA ASP A 381 15.73 -10.77 2.62
C ASP A 381 17.11 -11.42 2.88
N GLU A 382 17.33 -11.97 4.08
CA GLU A 382 18.57 -12.66 4.45
C GLU A 382 18.47 -14.20 4.34
N ARG A 383 17.26 -14.75 4.48
CA ARG A 383 17.00 -16.18 4.65
C ARG A 383 16.11 -16.81 3.59
N GLY A 384 15.56 -16.02 2.67
CA GLY A 384 14.48 -16.44 1.80
C GLY A 384 13.20 -16.70 2.60
N THR A 385 12.39 -17.63 2.13
CA THR A 385 11.18 -18.05 2.84
C THR A 385 11.53 -18.70 4.18
N ILE A 386 10.95 -18.19 5.26
CA ILE A 386 11.17 -18.70 6.63
C ILE A 386 10.00 -19.60 7.02
N ILE A 387 10.28 -20.80 7.50
CA ILE A 387 9.25 -21.77 7.91
C ILE A 387 9.42 -22.07 9.39
N ALA A 388 8.52 -21.55 10.22
CA ALA A 388 8.43 -21.92 11.63
C ALA A 388 7.61 -23.21 11.76
N ILE A 389 8.15 -24.20 12.45
CA ILE A 389 7.56 -25.52 12.63
C ILE A 389 7.36 -25.78 14.12
N SER A 390 6.12 -25.99 14.52
CA SER A 390 5.72 -26.30 15.89
C SER A 390 5.15 -27.71 16.02
N ASP A 391 5.57 -28.46 17.03
CA ASP A 391 4.92 -29.72 17.45
C ASP A 391 3.90 -29.52 18.59
N GLY A 392 3.57 -28.25 18.90
CA GLY A 392 2.71 -27.85 20.01
C GLY A 392 3.45 -27.66 21.32
N ASN A 393 4.77 -27.90 21.39
CA ASN A 393 5.59 -27.57 22.54
C ASN A 393 6.93 -26.93 22.14
N LYS A 394 7.57 -27.47 21.10
CA LYS A 394 8.87 -27.02 20.59
C LYS A 394 8.69 -26.31 19.26
N LEU A 395 9.47 -25.24 19.10
CA LEU A 395 9.64 -24.51 17.85
C LEU A 395 10.97 -24.87 17.19
N SER A 396 10.96 -24.94 15.86
CA SER A 396 12.13 -25.08 15.00
C SER A 396 11.92 -24.28 13.73
N PHE A 397 13.01 -23.91 13.04
CA PHE A 397 12.95 -23.06 11.85
C PHE A 397 13.71 -23.70 10.69
N GLU A 398 13.10 -23.69 9.52
CA GLU A 398 13.72 -24.01 8.23
C GLU A 398 13.77 -22.75 7.37
N PHE A 399 14.76 -22.68 6.46
CA PHE A 399 14.98 -21.52 5.59
C PHE A 399 15.11 -22.01 4.15
N ASP A 400 14.28 -21.50 3.26
CA ASP A 400 14.25 -21.85 1.84
C ASP A 400 14.69 -20.65 1.00
N ARG A 401 15.89 -20.73 0.43
CA ARG A 401 16.46 -19.69 -0.45
C ARG A 401 16.13 -19.91 -1.93
N ASP A 402 15.46 -21.01 -2.29
CA ASP A 402 15.12 -21.30 -3.69
C ASP A 402 13.89 -20.51 -4.17
N THR A 403 13.35 -19.58 -3.36
CA THR A 403 12.28 -18.64 -3.77
C THR A 403 12.78 -17.38 -4.47
N ASP A 404 14.06 -17.28 -4.83
CA ASP A 404 14.59 -16.30 -5.79
C ASP A 404 14.04 -16.60 -7.22
N ILE A 405 12.73 -16.48 -7.43
CA ILE A 405 12.06 -16.68 -8.74
C ILE A 405 11.91 -15.36 -9.50
N HIS A 406 12.43 -14.24 -8.97
CA HIS A 406 12.51 -12.96 -9.69
C HIS A 406 13.53 -12.94 -10.84
N GLY A 407 14.03 -14.10 -11.28
CA GLY A 407 15.01 -14.24 -12.35
C GLY A 407 14.84 -15.51 -13.19
N GLY A 408 13.76 -15.61 -13.95
CA GLY A 408 13.62 -16.57 -15.06
C GLY A 408 13.18 -17.98 -14.67
N MET A 409 12.30 -18.56 -15.49
CA MET A 409 11.74 -19.91 -15.31
C MET A 409 12.82 -20.97 -14.98
N PRO A 410 12.57 -21.90 -14.04
CA PRO A 410 13.47 -23.02 -13.82
C PRO A 410 13.47 -23.93 -15.05
N VAL A 411 14.61 -24.03 -15.73
CA VAL A 411 14.86 -25.11 -16.69
C VAL A 411 14.92 -26.42 -15.91
N PRO A 412 14.19 -27.48 -16.30
CA PRO A 412 14.22 -28.76 -15.59
C PRO A 412 15.64 -29.34 -15.55
N LYS A 413 16.14 -29.68 -14.36
CA LYS A 413 17.43 -30.39 -14.21
C LYS A 413 17.38 -31.72 -14.98
N PRO A 414 18.35 -32.00 -15.87
CA PRO A 414 18.48 -33.32 -16.48
C PRO A 414 18.89 -34.36 -15.43
N LYS A 415 18.21 -35.51 -15.49
CA LYS A 415 18.43 -36.72 -14.70
C LYS A 415 19.85 -37.27 -14.91
N ALA A 416 20.56 -37.57 -13.83
CA ALA A 416 21.93 -38.09 -13.88
C ALA A 416 21.99 -39.60 -14.19
N THR A 417 22.90 -40.02 -15.09
CA THR A 417 23.83 -41.20 -15.01
C THR A 417 24.53 -41.43 -16.37
N PRO A 418 25.64 -42.21 -16.49
CA PRO A 418 26.91 -42.19 -15.74
C PRO A 418 28.18 -42.13 -16.64
N ALA A 419 29.31 -41.82 -15.99
CA ALA A 419 30.75 -41.94 -16.33
C ALA A 419 31.27 -42.35 -17.74
N SER A 420 32.21 -41.55 -18.25
CA SER A 420 33.47 -42.04 -18.84
C SER A 420 34.62 -41.02 -18.63
N SER A 421 35.79 -41.54 -18.25
CA SER A 421 37.06 -40.83 -18.01
C SER A 421 37.96 -40.87 -19.28
N PRO A 422 39.25 -40.50 -19.24
CA PRO A 422 39.88 -39.20 -18.90
C PRO A 422 40.95 -38.79 -19.96
N VAL A 423 41.20 -37.49 -20.23
CA VAL A 423 42.43 -37.10 -20.98
C VAL A 423 42.99 -35.72 -20.58
N THR A 424 44.11 -35.80 -19.83
CA THR A 424 45.37 -35.00 -19.79
C THR A 424 45.42 -33.46 -19.73
N THR A 425 46.12 -33.01 -18.68
CA THR A 425 46.94 -31.78 -18.51
C THR A 425 48.02 -31.62 -19.60
N PRO A 426 48.50 -30.38 -19.86
CA PRO A 426 49.83 -30.04 -19.33
C PRO A 426 49.99 -28.58 -18.81
N THR A 427 50.90 -28.44 -17.84
CA THR A 427 51.39 -27.21 -17.17
C THR A 427 52.69 -26.71 -17.85
N PRO A 428 53.46 -25.72 -17.31
CA PRO A 428 53.37 -24.25 -17.37
C PRO A 428 54.54 -23.57 -18.15
N VAL A 429 54.51 -22.25 -18.34
CA VAL A 429 55.71 -21.45 -18.69
C VAL A 429 55.83 -20.21 -17.79
N THR A 430 57.08 -19.91 -17.43
CA THR A 430 57.63 -19.08 -16.35
C THR A 430 58.13 -17.69 -16.79
N THR A 431 57.83 -16.64 -15.98
CA THR A 431 58.65 -15.44 -15.55
C THR A 431 59.28 -14.48 -16.61
N PRO A 432 59.71 -13.21 -16.29
CA PRO A 432 60.14 -12.68 -14.98
C PRO A 432 59.75 -11.23 -14.55
N LYS A 433 60.09 -10.97 -13.28
CA LYS A 433 60.01 -9.78 -12.40
C LYS A 433 60.94 -8.62 -12.85
N PRO A 434 60.77 -7.40 -12.31
CA PRO A 434 61.82 -6.89 -11.41
C PRO A 434 61.35 -6.21 -10.10
N SER A 435 62.26 -6.33 -9.13
CA SER A 435 62.43 -5.72 -7.79
C SER A 435 62.35 -4.18 -7.80
N SER A 436 62.23 -3.36 -6.74
CA SER A 436 62.28 -3.39 -5.25
C SER A 436 61.86 -1.96 -4.83
N SER A 437 61.21 -1.67 -3.70
CA SER A 437 61.81 -1.59 -2.37
C SER A 437 60.75 -1.02 -1.41
N THR A 438 60.63 -1.63 -0.23
CA THR A 438 59.95 -1.09 0.95
C THR A 438 60.99 -0.47 1.89
N PRO A 439 60.55 0.39 2.82
CA PRO A 439 60.80 0.07 4.23
C PRO A 439 59.53 0.01 5.11
N LYS A 440 59.68 -0.73 6.20
CA LYS A 440 58.73 -1.17 7.25
C LYS A 440 58.15 -0.03 8.15
N PRO A 441 57.10 -0.30 8.96
CA PRO A 441 56.30 0.66 9.73
C PRO A 441 56.56 0.65 11.25
N SER A 442 56.17 1.75 11.94
CA SER A 442 55.63 1.81 13.33
C SER A 442 55.51 3.27 13.83
N PRO A 443 54.75 3.58 14.90
CA PRO A 443 53.63 2.87 15.50
C PRO A 443 52.37 3.78 15.68
N ALA A 444 51.29 3.14 16.12
CA ALA A 444 50.00 3.74 16.44
C ALA A 444 50.07 4.88 17.49
N THR A 445 49.30 5.94 17.22
CA THR A 445 48.76 6.84 18.24
C THR A 445 47.27 6.99 18.01
N THR A 446 46.51 6.43 18.93
CA THR A 446 45.08 6.67 19.18
C THR A 446 44.83 8.15 19.47
N PRO A 447 43.79 8.78 18.88
CA PRO A 447 43.18 9.95 19.48
C PRO A 447 42.12 9.50 20.48
N LYS A 448 42.39 9.80 21.75
CA LYS A 448 41.45 9.82 22.88
C LYS A 448 40.25 10.74 22.56
N PRO A 449 39.01 10.38 22.94
CA PRO A 449 37.87 11.27 22.78
C PRO A 449 37.92 12.39 23.83
N ALA A 450 37.62 13.61 23.41
CA ALA A 450 37.45 14.77 24.29
C ALA A 450 36.21 15.56 23.82
N PRO A 451 35.59 16.37 24.69
CA PRO A 451 34.57 15.96 25.63
C PRO A 451 33.17 16.44 25.21
N SER A 452 32.15 15.82 25.84
CA SER A 452 30.77 16.32 25.91
C SER A 452 30.70 17.84 26.05
N SER A 453 30.02 18.50 25.10
CA SER A 453 29.56 19.87 25.21
C SER A 453 28.06 19.94 24.91
N THR A 454 27.27 20.05 25.97
CA THR A 454 25.97 20.75 26.09
C THR A 454 25.10 20.85 24.82
N PRO A 455 24.00 20.06 24.68
CA PRO A 455 23.22 20.01 23.44
C PRO A 455 22.26 21.19 23.18
N SER A 456 21.98 22.06 24.15
CA SER A 456 20.73 22.86 24.07
C SER A 456 20.76 24.13 23.20
N ALA A 457 21.92 24.63 22.76
CA ALA A 457 22.01 25.92 22.05
C ALA A 457 22.31 25.81 20.55
N ALA A 458 22.70 24.62 20.05
CA ALA A 458 23.04 24.41 18.65
C ALA A 458 21.82 24.04 17.79
N SER A 459 20.83 23.36 18.38
CA SER A 459 19.59 22.94 17.71
C SER A 459 18.85 24.14 17.11
N ASP A 460 18.69 25.22 17.86
CA ASP A 460 17.83 26.35 17.48
C ASP A 460 18.48 27.27 16.42
N SER A 461 19.69 26.93 15.96
CA SER A 461 20.44 27.73 14.99
C SER A 461 20.26 27.28 13.54
N VAL A 462 19.74 26.08 13.28
CA VAL A 462 19.48 25.57 11.93
C VAL A 462 18.01 25.70 11.60
N ILE A 463 17.68 26.36 10.50
CA ILE A 463 16.29 26.58 10.08
C ILE A 463 16.02 26.05 8.69
N ILE A 464 14.76 25.75 8.40
CA ILE A 464 14.27 25.56 7.03
C ILE A 464 14.11 26.95 6.41
N GLU A 465 15.07 27.33 5.57
CA GLU A 465 15.04 28.64 4.91
C GLU A 465 14.01 28.66 3.77
N LYS A 466 13.88 27.57 3.01
CA LYS A 466 12.98 27.50 1.85
C LYS A 466 12.54 26.05 1.59
N VAL A 467 11.27 25.88 1.24
CA VAL A 467 10.71 24.67 0.61
C VAL A 467 10.31 25.05 -0.81
N ASP A 468 10.96 24.45 -1.81
CA ASP A 468 10.62 24.64 -3.22
C ASP A 468 9.84 23.42 -3.72
N LEU A 469 8.51 23.52 -3.62
CA LEU A 469 7.59 22.42 -3.96
C LEU A 469 7.75 21.97 -5.41
N ALA A 470 7.78 22.92 -6.34
CA ALA A 470 7.94 22.61 -7.77
C ALA A 470 9.37 22.17 -8.10
N GLY A 471 10.35 22.76 -7.42
CA GLY A 471 11.77 22.46 -7.59
C GLY A 471 12.21 21.16 -6.91
N GLU A 472 11.39 20.54 -6.06
CA GLU A 472 11.72 19.34 -5.30
C GLU A 472 12.94 19.52 -4.39
N VAL A 473 13.10 20.70 -3.79
CA VAL A 473 14.27 21.02 -2.95
C VAL A 473 13.87 21.73 -1.65
N VAL A 474 14.40 21.26 -0.53
CA VAL A 474 14.42 21.99 0.74
C VAL A 474 15.81 22.56 0.99
N THR A 475 15.86 23.82 1.42
CA THR A 475 17.11 24.50 1.79
C THR A 475 17.13 24.74 3.30
N LEU A 476 18.12 24.14 3.97
CA LEU A 476 18.44 24.44 5.35
C LEU A 476 19.50 25.54 5.43
N LYS A 477 19.44 26.35 6.47
CA LYS A 477 20.44 27.38 6.77
C LYS A 477 20.89 27.29 8.22
N ASN A 478 22.20 27.21 8.42
CA ASN A 478 22.80 27.43 9.73
C ASN A 478 22.99 28.93 9.95
N THR A 479 22.25 29.48 10.89
CA THR A 479 22.26 30.92 11.20
C THR A 479 23.35 31.31 12.20
N SER A 480 24.03 30.32 12.82
CA SER A 480 25.15 30.58 13.72
C SER A 480 26.49 30.67 12.96
N SER A 481 27.52 31.16 13.64
CA SER A 481 28.89 31.17 13.12
C SER A 481 29.66 29.87 13.38
N ARG A 482 29.05 28.86 14.01
CA ARG A 482 29.67 27.57 14.33
C ARG A 482 29.13 26.48 13.43
N ASP A 483 29.95 25.49 13.13
CA ASP A 483 29.52 24.28 12.43
C ASP A 483 28.52 23.50 13.29
N VAL A 484 27.48 22.97 12.67
CA VAL A 484 26.46 22.14 13.32
C VAL A 484 26.45 20.79 12.65
N SER A 485 26.62 19.72 13.45
CA SER A 485 26.38 18.35 13.00
C SER A 485 24.87 18.08 13.01
N LEU A 486 24.39 17.50 11.93
CA LEU A 486 23.00 17.04 11.79
C LEU A 486 22.89 15.54 12.11
N ALA A 487 23.90 14.91 12.70
CA ALA A 487 23.85 13.50 13.07
C ALA A 487 22.62 13.19 13.91
N GLY A 488 21.77 12.27 13.43
CA GLY A 488 20.52 11.88 14.08
C GLY A 488 19.35 12.86 13.91
N TRP A 489 19.51 13.97 13.20
CA TRP A 489 18.41 14.87 12.87
C TRP A 489 17.52 14.28 11.78
N LYS A 490 16.28 14.78 11.66
CA LYS A 490 15.37 14.39 10.57
C LYS A 490 14.66 15.57 9.93
N LEU A 491 14.50 15.50 8.61
CA LEU A 491 13.63 16.37 7.81
C LEU A 491 12.38 15.57 7.42
N VAL A 492 11.19 16.13 7.63
CA VAL A 492 9.91 15.47 7.45
C VAL A 492 9.09 16.24 6.42
N SER A 493 8.58 15.54 5.41
CA SER A 493 7.43 15.95 4.60
C SER A 493 6.18 15.55 5.37
N VAL A 494 5.45 16.53 5.88
CA VAL A 494 4.30 16.29 6.77
C VAL A 494 3.15 15.68 6.00
N GLU A 495 2.81 16.20 4.81
CA GLU A 495 1.67 15.69 4.06
C GLU A 495 1.98 14.37 3.34
N GLY A 496 3.23 14.18 2.91
CA GLY A 496 3.67 12.93 2.32
C GLY A 496 3.98 11.84 3.35
N ASN A 497 4.03 12.18 4.65
CA ASN A 497 4.49 11.31 5.72
C ASN A 497 5.86 10.66 5.43
N GLN A 498 6.75 11.38 4.74
CA GLN A 498 8.09 10.88 4.42
C GLN A 498 9.14 11.56 5.30
N VAL A 499 10.14 10.80 5.73
CA VAL A 499 11.20 11.29 6.61
C VAL A 499 12.58 11.01 6.02
N TYR A 500 13.42 12.03 5.99
CA TYR A 500 14.85 11.95 5.69
C TYR A 500 15.66 12.06 6.97
N TYR A 501 16.51 11.09 7.25
CA TYR A 501 17.50 11.18 8.31
C TYR A 501 18.82 11.69 7.75
N PHE A 502 19.42 12.63 8.45
CA PHE A 502 20.74 13.13 8.10
C PHE A 502 21.82 12.11 8.53
N PRO A 503 22.76 11.76 7.64
CA PRO A 503 23.91 10.91 7.99
C PRO A 503 24.75 11.47 9.13
N ASP A 504 25.46 10.60 9.86
CA ASP A 504 26.27 10.99 11.02
C ASP A 504 27.42 11.96 10.68
N ASP A 505 27.89 11.95 9.44
CA ASP A 505 28.92 12.84 8.92
C ASP A 505 28.36 14.13 8.30
N CYS A 506 27.05 14.33 8.33
CA CYS A 506 26.41 15.52 7.78
C CYS A 506 26.65 16.73 8.69
N ILE A 507 27.40 17.72 8.17
CA ILE A 507 27.75 18.95 8.89
C ILE A 507 27.37 20.15 8.02
N ILE A 508 26.58 21.08 8.57
CA ILE A 508 26.34 22.39 7.96
C ILE A 508 27.27 23.43 8.57
N LYS A 509 28.17 23.98 7.74
CA LYS A 509 29.13 24.99 8.18
C LYS A 509 28.43 26.26 8.69
N GLY A 510 29.05 26.95 9.64
CA GLY A 510 28.53 28.23 10.15
C GLY A 510 28.15 29.20 9.02
N GLY A 511 26.95 29.78 9.07
CA GLY A 511 26.43 30.72 8.06
C GLY A 511 26.05 30.10 6.71
N SER A 512 26.30 28.81 6.51
CA SER A 512 26.14 28.15 5.20
C SER A 512 24.75 27.56 5.01
N ARG A 513 24.48 27.11 3.78
CA ARG A 513 23.26 26.41 3.39
C ARG A 513 23.55 24.96 3.03
N LEU A 514 22.54 24.13 3.18
CA LEU A 514 22.52 22.74 2.74
C LEU A 514 21.21 22.49 2.00
N THR A 515 21.29 21.96 0.78
CA THR A 515 20.12 21.67 -0.05
C THR A 515 19.84 20.17 -0.11
N ILE A 516 18.59 19.80 0.13
CA ILE A 516 18.10 18.43 0.11
C ILE A 516 17.12 18.31 -1.06
N ALA A 517 17.48 17.53 -2.07
CA ALA A 517 16.73 17.39 -3.30
C ALA A 517 16.05 16.01 -3.42
N SER A 518 14.83 15.99 -3.95
CA SER A 518 14.06 14.80 -4.32
C SER A 518 13.81 14.77 -5.84
N GLY A 519 13.10 13.77 -6.36
CA GLY A 519 12.70 13.71 -7.77
C GLY A 519 13.87 13.65 -8.74
N ASN A 520 13.80 14.47 -9.79
CA ASN A 520 14.90 14.69 -10.73
C ASN A 520 15.80 15.89 -10.36
N ALA A 521 15.53 16.57 -9.24
CA ALA A 521 16.29 17.73 -8.83
C ALA A 521 17.69 17.36 -8.32
N SER A 522 18.62 18.31 -8.39
CA SER A 522 19.98 18.17 -7.85
C SER A 522 20.14 19.12 -6.66
N GLY A 523 20.81 18.65 -5.62
CA GLY A 523 21.15 19.39 -4.42
C GLY A 523 22.40 18.78 -3.77
N ASP A 524 22.86 19.37 -2.69
CA ASP A 524 24.02 18.87 -1.92
C ASP A 524 23.77 17.44 -1.41
N ILE A 525 22.51 17.16 -1.06
CA ILE A 525 22.03 15.85 -0.64
C ILE A 525 20.92 15.41 -1.59
N LYS A 526 21.01 14.16 -2.04
CA LYS A 526 19.92 13.49 -2.75
C LYS A 526 19.10 12.65 -1.77
N TRP A 527 17.86 13.06 -1.49
CA TRP A 527 16.93 12.27 -0.67
C TRP A 527 16.45 11.04 -1.45
N THR A 528 15.77 11.26 -2.58
CA THR A 528 15.20 10.16 -3.38
C THR A 528 15.04 10.57 -4.85
N LYS A 529 14.85 9.59 -5.73
CA LYS A 529 14.51 9.80 -7.16
C LYS A 529 13.03 10.08 -7.39
N ARG A 530 12.17 9.85 -6.39
CA ARG A 530 10.73 10.19 -6.44
C ARG A 530 10.50 11.62 -5.98
N ASN A 531 9.47 12.25 -6.54
CA ASN A 531 9.02 13.56 -6.07
C ASN A 531 8.45 13.43 -4.65
N ILE A 532 8.87 14.30 -3.74
CA ILE A 532 8.39 14.41 -2.36
C ILE A 532 7.54 15.67 -2.23
N TRP A 533 8.06 16.81 -2.69
CA TRP A 533 7.52 18.13 -2.37
C TRP A 533 6.49 18.67 -3.36
N ASN A 534 6.45 18.16 -4.60
CA ASN A 534 5.54 18.60 -5.67
C ASN A 534 4.13 18.00 -5.50
N ASN A 535 3.65 17.98 -4.26
CA ASN A 535 2.27 17.76 -3.87
C ASN A 535 1.62 19.12 -3.53
N LYS A 536 0.35 19.14 -3.12
CA LYS A 536 -0.43 20.39 -2.95
C LYS A 536 -0.15 21.09 -1.61
N GLY A 537 1.05 21.61 -1.42
CA GLY A 537 1.37 22.47 -0.27
C GLY A 537 2.03 21.77 0.90
N ASP A 538 2.95 20.85 0.60
CA ASP A 538 3.72 20.13 1.61
C ASP A 538 4.37 21.08 2.62
N THR A 539 4.28 20.69 3.89
CA THR A 539 4.97 21.38 4.97
C THR A 539 6.23 20.59 5.31
N ALA A 540 7.36 21.29 5.43
CA ALA A 540 8.60 20.68 5.87
C ALA A 540 8.82 20.93 7.37
N GLU A 541 9.18 19.89 8.12
CA GLU A 541 9.57 19.98 9.51
C GLU A 541 10.97 19.42 9.74
N LEU A 542 11.78 20.12 10.53
CA LEU A 542 13.13 19.73 10.89
C LEU A 542 13.16 19.45 12.39
N TYR A 543 13.60 18.27 12.78
CA TYR A 543 13.76 17.86 14.17
C TYR A 543 15.23 17.58 14.47
N ASP A 544 15.66 17.91 15.68
CA ASP A 544 16.99 17.57 16.16
C ASP A 544 17.11 16.08 16.57
N ASN A 545 18.31 15.69 16.96
CA ASN A 545 18.63 14.33 17.39
C ASN A 545 17.95 13.88 18.70
N ASN A 546 17.31 14.78 19.43
CA ASN A 546 16.49 14.46 20.61
C ASN A 546 14.99 14.45 20.26
N GLY A 547 14.63 14.63 18.98
CA GLY A 547 13.26 14.69 18.52
C GLY A 547 12.55 16.02 18.81
N LYS A 548 13.27 17.09 19.18
CA LYS A 548 12.69 18.42 19.33
C LYS A 548 12.45 19.04 17.96
N LEU A 549 11.26 19.59 17.72
CA LEU A 549 10.98 20.38 16.51
C LEU A 549 11.82 21.66 16.53
N VAL A 550 12.68 21.80 15.54
CA VAL A 550 13.62 22.91 15.38
C VAL A 550 13.06 23.99 14.44
N SER A 551 12.48 23.57 13.31
CA SER A 551 11.96 24.49 12.31
C SER A 551 10.82 23.86 11.53
N ARG A 552 9.82 24.66 11.15
CA ARG A 552 8.68 24.26 10.31
C ARG A 552 8.45 25.31 9.23
N LYS A 553 8.18 24.90 7.99
CA LYS A 553 7.94 25.84 6.89
C LYS A 553 7.01 25.32 5.81
#